data_AF-X0X8T9-F1
#
_entry.id   AF-X0X8T9-F1
#
_cell.length_a   1.000
_cell.length_b   1.000
_cell.length_c   1.000
_cell.angle_alpha   90.00
_cell.angle_beta   90.00
_cell.angle_gamma   90.00
#
_symmetry.space_group_name_H-M   'P 1'
#
loop_
_entity.id
_entity.type
_entity.pdbx_description
1 polymer ?
#
loop_
_entity_poly.entity_id
_entity_poly.type
_entity_poly.pdbx_seq_one_letter_code
_entity_poly.pdbx_strand_id
1 'polypeptide(L)'
;MRNLLIGNGVIIQYGGAAYLNSSIVNRALENIRSGRFPAHLYPNECADFVMALQGEHARALRGEYDKYVFTSYDRSSLEDFKRRYSTARSYSVDEIGFEDYFLLFELVHSKQSIGNPDRFNNRGVLKRMFLDAVYNGGEIENVHRNFPPRFVVWLKEHDQLFTTNYDSNLDAVYSKDVFHLHGSFRILSETYDPNSFRNQLKDDLLDGEKVDPNYLYLYSN
;
A
#
# COMPACT_ATOMS: atom_id res chain seq x y z
N MET A 1 -8.98 -25.58 -16.93
CA MET A 1 -8.89 -24.64 -15.80
C MET A 1 -8.44 -23.29 -16.32
N ARG A 2 -9.27 -22.27 -16.16
CA ARG A 2 -8.96 -20.88 -16.51
C ARG A 2 -8.78 -20.08 -15.23
N ASN A 3 -7.57 -19.62 -15.00
CA ASN A 3 -7.20 -18.83 -13.83
C ASN A 3 -7.04 -17.38 -14.23
N LEU A 4 -7.50 -16.46 -13.39
CA LEU A 4 -7.44 -15.02 -13.62
C LEU A 4 -6.79 -14.31 -12.44
N LEU A 5 -5.85 -13.41 -12.72
CA LEU A 5 -5.26 -12.50 -11.74
C LEU A 5 -5.72 -11.07 -12.03
N ILE A 6 -6.29 -10.40 -11.03
CA ILE A 6 -6.78 -9.02 -11.13
C ILE A 6 -6.04 -8.12 -10.15
N GLY A 7 -5.43 -7.06 -10.66
CA GLY A 7 -4.83 -6.00 -9.86
C GLY A 7 -5.70 -4.74 -9.73
N ASN A 8 -5.09 -3.68 -9.22
CA ASN A 8 -5.74 -2.41 -8.91
C ASN A 8 -6.31 -1.68 -10.14
N GLY A 9 -5.88 -2.04 -11.36
CA GLY A 9 -6.41 -1.49 -12.60
C GLY A 9 -7.93 -1.58 -12.72
N VAL A 10 -8.56 -2.65 -12.20
CA VAL A 10 -10.03 -2.77 -12.17
C VAL A 10 -10.67 -1.74 -11.24
N ILE A 11 -10.04 -1.48 -10.09
CA ILE A 11 -10.50 -0.46 -9.14
C ILE A 11 -10.35 0.93 -9.73
N ILE A 12 -9.24 1.22 -10.41
CA ILE A 12 -9.05 2.49 -11.11
C ILE A 12 -10.08 2.66 -12.23
N GLN A 13 -10.32 1.62 -13.03
CA GLN A 13 -11.24 1.64 -14.16
C GLN A 13 -12.70 1.94 -13.74
N TYR A 14 -13.17 1.35 -12.64
CA TYR A 14 -14.58 1.43 -12.23
C TYR A 14 -14.83 2.32 -11.00
N GLY A 15 -13.80 2.59 -10.20
CA GLY A 15 -13.83 3.53 -9.09
C GLY A 15 -13.35 4.93 -9.47
N GLY A 16 -12.69 5.07 -10.63
CA GLY A 16 -12.35 6.34 -11.25
C GLY A 16 -11.19 7.07 -10.57
N ALA A 17 -11.17 8.39 -10.73
CA ALA A 17 -10.06 9.25 -10.32
C ALA A 17 -9.71 9.14 -8.83
N ALA A 18 -10.66 8.75 -7.97
CA ALA A 18 -10.43 8.56 -6.55
C ALA A 18 -9.36 7.50 -6.25
N TYR A 19 -9.10 6.54 -7.14
CA TYR A 19 -8.14 5.46 -6.89
C TYR A 19 -6.86 5.56 -7.73
N LEU A 20 -6.62 6.72 -8.37
CA LEU A 20 -5.32 7.03 -8.96
C LEU A 20 -4.26 7.19 -7.87
N ASN A 21 -3.01 6.86 -8.19
CA ASN A 21 -1.87 7.02 -7.28
C ASN A 21 -1.79 8.44 -6.72
N SER A 22 -1.95 9.46 -7.56
CA SER A 22 -1.97 10.87 -7.15
C SER A 22 -3.05 11.17 -6.12
N SER A 23 -4.26 10.64 -6.31
CA SER A 23 -5.40 10.79 -5.40
C SER A 23 -5.21 10.05 -4.08
N ILE A 24 -4.47 8.93 -4.08
CA ILE A 24 -4.14 8.20 -2.85
C ILE A 24 -3.10 8.99 -2.05
N VAL A 25 -2.02 9.45 -2.70
CA VAL A 25 -0.96 10.24 -2.03
C VAL A 25 -1.53 11.55 -1.46
N ASN A 26 -2.30 12.30 -2.25
CA ASN A 26 -2.94 13.53 -1.78
C ASN A 26 -3.87 13.29 -0.59
N ARG A 27 -4.61 12.18 -0.59
CA ARG A 27 -5.52 11.85 0.51
C ARG A 27 -4.79 11.41 1.77
N ALA A 28 -3.68 10.69 1.64
CA ALA A 28 -2.85 10.34 2.79
C ALA A 28 -2.40 11.61 3.54
N LEU A 29 -1.95 12.63 2.80
CA LEU A 29 -1.59 13.93 3.35
C LEU A 29 -2.81 14.69 3.89
N GLU A 30 -3.93 14.66 3.18
CA GLU A 30 -5.16 15.35 3.58
C GLU A 30 -5.78 14.79 4.85
N ASN A 31 -5.76 13.47 5.03
CA ASN A 31 -6.28 12.82 6.23
C ASN A 31 -5.55 13.37 7.47
N ILE A 32 -4.22 13.50 7.39
CA ILE A 32 -3.40 14.11 8.45
C ILE A 32 -3.72 15.59 8.60
N ARG A 33 -3.68 16.37 7.51
CA ARG A 33 -3.93 17.82 7.54
C ARG A 33 -5.30 18.19 8.12
N SER A 34 -6.32 17.39 7.82
CA SER A 34 -7.69 17.59 8.30
C SER A 34 -7.96 16.98 9.68
N GLY A 35 -6.97 16.30 10.28
CA GLY A 35 -7.13 15.59 11.57
C GLY A 35 -8.05 14.38 11.51
N ARG A 36 -8.39 13.90 10.30
CA ARG A 36 -9.28 12.75 10.07
C ARG A 36 -8.47 11.48 9.86
N PHE A 37 -7.74 11.09 10.90
CA PHE A 37 -6.92 9.88 10.90
C PHE A 37 -6.70 9.36 12.32
N PRO A 38 -6.40 8.06 12.50
CA PRO A 38 -6.08 7.50 13.82
C PRO A 38 -4.66 7.88 14.25
N ALA A 39 -4.50 9.06 14.86
CA ALA A 39 -3.20 9.59 15.27
C ALA A 39 -2.41 8.71 16.26
N HIS A 40 -3.09 7.80 16.96
CA HIS A 40 -2.46 6.80 17.82
C HIS A 40 -1.87 5.59 17.06
N LEU A 41 -2.23 5.40 15.79
CA LEU A 41 -1.76 4.30 14.94
C LEU A 41 -0.68 4.71 13.95
N TYR A 42 -0.73 5.96 13.47
CA TYR A 42 0.36 6.62 12.76
C TYR A 42 0.31 8.12 13.06
N PRO A 43 1.45 8.77 13.35
CA PRO A 43 1.47 10.15 13.85
C PRO A 43 1.43 11.21 12.72
N ASN A 44 1.24 12.48 13.09
CA ASN A 44 1.19 13.60 12.13
C ASN A 44 2.48 13.73 11.30
N GLU A 45 3.62 13.41 11.92
CA GLU A 45 4.97 13.46 11.37
C GLU A 45 5.12 12.59 10.11
N CYS A 46 4.21 11.64 9.87
CA CYS A 46 4.19 10.90 8.62
C CYS A 46 3.99 11.79 7.39
N ALA A 47 3.19 12.87 7.50
CA ALA A 47 3.03 13.81 6.40
C ALA A 47 4.35 14.54 6.10
N ASP A 48 5.02 15.05 7.14
CA ASP A 48 6.33 15.70 7.02
C ASP A 48 7.37 14.76 6.43
N PHE A 49 7.31 13.48 6.83
CA PHE A 49 8.20 12.47 6.32
C PHE A 49 7.96 12.16 4.83
N VAL A 50 6.71 12.07 4.37
CA VAL A 50 6.39 11.94 2.94
C VAL A 50 6.91 13.15 2.15
N MET A 51 6.77 14.36 2.69
CA MET A 51 7.34 15.57 2.07
C MET A 51 8.87 15.54 2.03
N ALA A 52 9.53 15.03 3.07
CA ALA A 52 10.98 14.84 3.07
C ALA A 52 11.43 13.81 2.02
N LEU A 53 10.70 12.70 1.86
CA LEU A 53 10.96 11.70 0.82
C LEU A 53 10.80 12.31 -0.59
N GLN A 54 9.77 13.12 -0.81
CA GLN A 54 9.61 13.89 -2.05
C GLN A 54 10.84 14.79 -2.32
N GLY A 55 11.39 15.44 -1.29
CA GLY A 55 12.63 16.21 -1.39
C GLY A 55 13.86 15.39 -1.80
N GLU A 56 13.90 14.11 -1.43
CA GLU A 56 14.98 13.17 -1.78
C GLU A 56 14.83 12.57 -3.20
N HIS A 57 13.65 12.68 -3.82
CA HIS A 57 13.35 12.14 -5.15
C HIS A 57 14.38 12.56 -6.21
N ALA A 58 14.66 13.86 -6.31
CA ALA A 58 15.59 14.38 -7.32
C ALA A 58 17.03 13.89 -7.11
N ARG A 59 17.42 13.64 -5.85
CA ARG A 59 18.74 13.09 -5.49
C ARG A 59 18.85 11.63 -5.88
N ALA A 60 17.79 10.84 -5.64
CA ALA A 60 17.69 9.46 -6.11
C ALA A 60 17.79 9.36 -7.63
N LEU A 61 17.10 10.24 -8.37
CA LEU A 61 17.15 10.26 -9.83
C LEU A 61 18.55 10.55 -10.38
N ARG A 62 19.29 11.47 -9.76
CA ARG A 62 20.66 11.80 -10.17
C ARG A 62 21.69 10.74 -9.76
N GLY A 63 21.26 9.65 -9.14
CA GLY A 63 22.12 8.53 -8.76
C GLY A 63 22.88 8.73 -7.45
N GLU A 64 22.50 9.71 -6.62
CA GLU A 64 23.11 9.89 -5.30
C GLU A 64 22.85 8.69 -4.36
N TYR A 65 21.93 7.80 -4.74
CA TYR A 65 21.51 6.64 -3.97
C TYR A 65 22.00 5.28 -4.48
N ASP A 66 22.69 5.23 -5.62
CA ASP A 66 23.04 3.98 -6.31
C ASP A 66 23.90 3.03 -5.47
N LYS A 67 24.71 3.59 -4.58
CA LYS A 67 25.58 2.84 -3.67
C LYS A 67 24.88 2.35 -2.38
N TYR A 68 23.66 2.81 -2.11
CA TYR A 68 22.88 2.43 -0.92
C TYR A 68 21.81 1.37 -1.23
N VAL A 69 21.77 0.91 -2.47
CA VAL A 69 20.97 -0.23 -2.91
C VAL A 69 21.55 -1.51 -2.32
N PHE A 70 20.73 -2.27 -1.59
CA PHE A 70 21.17 -3.49 -0.92
C PHE A 70 20.79 -4.75 -1.70
N THR A 71 19.53 -4.86 -2.14
CA THR A 71 19.04 -6.06 -2.82
C THR A 71 19.04 -5.92 -4.35
N SER A 72 18.97 -7.04 -5.05
CA SER A 72 18.75 -7.06 -6.51
C SER A 72 17.39 -6.46 -6.90
N TYR A 73 16.38 -6.63 -6.04
CA TYR A 73 15.07 -6.01 -6.21
C TYR A 73 15.16 -4.48 -6.13
N ASP A 74 15.78 -3.94 -5.08
CA ASP A 74 15.97 -2.49 -4.92
C ASP A 74 16.72 -1.89 -6.12
N ARG A 75 17.69 -2.64 -6.67
CA ARG A 75 18.45 -2.23 -7.86
C ARG A 75 17.53 -2.10 -9.07
N SER A 76 16.73 -3.13 -9.33
CA SER A 76 15.79 -3.14 -10.45
C SER A 76 14.73 -2.04 -10.31
N SER A 77 14.21 -1.85 -9.10
CA SER A 77 13.25 -0.78 -8.78
C SER A 77 13.85 0.61 -8.97
N LEU A 78 15.10 0.83 -8.57
CA LEU A 78 15.78 2.11 -8.79
C LEU A 78 16.09 2.37 -10.28
N GLU A 79 16.46 1.35 -11.03
CA GLU A 79 16.61 1.47 -12.48
C GLU A 79 15.28 1.82 -13.16
N ASP A 80 14.17 1.20 -12.75
CA ASP A 80 12.84 1.52 -13.26
C ASP A 80 12.39 2.93 -12.91
N PHE A 81 12.58 3.32 -11.64
CA PHE A 81 12.36 4.68 -11.16
C PHE A 81 13.09 5.71 -12.04
N LYS A 82 14.38 5.51 -12.31
CA LYS A 82 15.17 6.41 -13.19
C LYS A 82 14.72 6.41 -14.66
N ARG A 83 14.10 5.34 -15.16
CA ARG A 83 13.52 5.31 -16.51
C ARG A 83 12.20 6.08 -16.59
N ARG A 84 11.39 6.04 -15.53
CA ARG A 84 10.05 6.67 -15.49
C ARG A 84 10.11 8.19 -15.32
N TYR A 85 11.15 8.70 -14.66
CA TYR A 85 11.24 10.11 -14.33
C TYR A 85 12.38 10.83 -15.05
N SER A 86 12.11 12.05 -15.50
CA SER A 86 13.09 12.94 -16.12
C SER A 86 13.87 13.70 -15.07
N THR A 87 15.19 13.78 -15.25
CA THR A 87 16.07 14.61 -14.40
C THR A 87 15.96 16.11 -14.69
N ALA A 88 15.24 16.51 -15.75
CA ALA A 88 15.14 17.90 -16.20
C ALA A 88 14.10 18.74 -15.42
N ARG A 89 13.30 18.13 -14.53
CA ARG A 89 12.31 18.84 -13.72
C ARG A 89 12.20 18.27 -12.31
N SER A 90 11.53 19.01 -11.44
CA SER A 90 11.07 18.52 -10.14
C SER A 90 9.64 18.00 -10.25
N TYR A 91 9.26 17.11 -9.33
CA TYR A 91 7.95 16.46 -9.28
C TYR A 91 7.27 16.84 -7.98
N SER A 92 6.01 17.25 -8.02
CA SER A 92 5.20 17.42 -6.82
C SER A 92 4.90 16.06 -6.17
N VAL A 93 4.41 16.10 -4.94
CA VAL A 93 4.16 14.90 -4.12
C VAL A 93 3.20 13.92 -4.81
N ASP A 94 2.23 14.43 -5.55
CA ASP A 94 1.21 13.65 -6.27
C ASP A 94 1.62 13.22 -7.69
N GLU A 95 2.75 13.71 -8.19
CA GLU A 95 3.35 13.26 -9.46
C GLU A 95 4.31 12.07 -9.29
N ILE A 96 4.67 11.73 -8.05
CA ILE A 96 5.52 10.59 -7.71
C ILE A 96 4.62 9.36 -7.49
N GLY A 97 5.04 8.21 -8.01
CA GLY A 97 4.32 6.95 -7.87
C GLY A 97 4.19 6.59 -6.40
N PHE A 98 3.01 6.10 -6.01
CA PHE A 98 2.74 5.70 -4.64
C PHE A 98 3.79 4.69 -4.13
N GLU A 99 4.11 3.69 -4.94
CA GLU A 99 5.09 2.65 -4.66
C GLU A 99 6.53 3.22 -4.54
N ASP A 100 6.83 4.33 -5.21
CA ASP A 100 8.16 4.96 -5.17
C ASP A 100 8.45 5.62 -3.83
N TYR A 101 7.43 5.98 -3.04
CA TYR A 101 7.66 6.41 -1.66
C TYR A 101 8.28 5.31 -0.80
N PHE A 102 7.90 4.04 -1.03
CA PHE A 102 8.55 2.92 -0.34
C PHE A 102 9.97 2.69 -0.86
N LEU A 103 10.21 2.84 -2.17
CA LEU A 103 11.59 2.79 -2.69
C LEU A 103 12.46 3.89 -2.07
N LEU A 104 11.98 5.14 -2.06
CA LEU A 104 12.70 6.27 -1.45
C LEU A 104 12.92 6.06 0.05
N PHE A 105 11.93 5.51 0.75
CA PHE A 105 12.06 5.09 2.15
C PHE A 105 13.23 4.13 2.34
N GLU A 106 13.31 3.05 1.53
CA GLU A 106 14.38 2.07 1.64
C GLU A 106 15.76 2.69 1.38
N LEU A 107 15.85 3.54 0.36
CA LEU A 107 17.10 4.20 -0.04
C LEU A 107 17.58 5.20 1.03
N VAL A 108 16.67 5.99 1.60
CA VAL A 108 16.98 6.94 2.69
C VAL A 108 17.44 6.19 3.94
N HIS A 109 16.72 5.15 4.35
CA HIS A 109 17.10 4.35 5.54
C HIS A 109 18.45 3.67 5.35
N SER A 110 18.71 3.08 4.18
CA SER A 110 20.02 2.49 3.87
C SER A 110 21.14 3.54 3.89
N LYS A 111 20.92 4.72 3.33
CA LYS A 111 21.89 5.82 3.35
C LYS A 111 22.20 6.32 4.76
N GLN A 112 21.18 6.37 5.62
CA GLN A 112 21.33 6.78 7.01
C GLN A 112 21.78 5.64 7.93
N SER A 113 22.00 4.44 7.39
CA SER A 113 22.37 3.24 8.16
C SER A 113 21.35 2.89 9.26
N ILE A 114 20.07 3.17 9.01
CA ILE A 114 18.97 2.79 9.92
C ILE A 114 18.60 1.33 9.64
N GLY A 115 18.84 0.48 10.63
CA GLY A 115 18.53 -0.94 10.62
C GLY A 115 17.22 -1.28 11.35
N ASN A 116 16.98 -2.56 11.57
CA ASN A 116 15.88 -3.03 12.42
C ASN A 116 16.27 -2.89 13.92
N PRO A 117 15.30 -2.64 14.82
CA PRO A 117 13.85 -2.63 14.60
C PRO A 117 13.28 -1.33 14.01
N ASP A 118 14.02 -0.21 14.07
CA ASP A 118 13.50 1.12 13.68
C ASP A 118 13.02 1.19 12.23
N ARG A 119 13.79 0.63 11.27
CA ARG A 119 13.39 0.56 9.86
C ARG A 119 12.08 -0.21 9.68
N PHE A 120 11.90 -1.31 10.40
CA PHE A 120 10.67 -2.11 10.34
C PHE A 120 9.47 -1.33 10.89
N ASN A 121 9.63 -0.71 12.06
CA ASN A 121 8.59 0.08 12.72
C ASN A 121 8.19 1.31 11.89
N ASN A 122 9.17 2.07 11.40
CA ASN A 122 8.94 3.24 10.56
C ASN A 122 8.22 2.87 9.25
N ARG A 123 8.57 1.72 8.65
CA ARG A 123 7.88 1.21 7.47
C ARG A 123 6.45 0.84 7.79
N GLY A 124 6.20 0.18 8.92
CA GLY A 124 4.85 -0.19 9.37
C GLY A 124 3.95 1.03 9.54
N VAL A 125 4.47 2.09 10.15
CA VAL A 125 3.75 3.36 10.32
C VAL A 125 3.44 4.04 8.97
N LEU A 126 4.41 4.13 8.05
CA LEU A 126 4.17 4.69 6.71
C LEU A 126 3.15 3.85 5.92
N LYS A 127 3.22 2.53 6.04
CA LYS A 127 2.29 1.59 5.41
C LYS A 127 0.86 1.81 5.92
N ARG A 128 0.66 2.01 7.23
CA ARG A 128 -0.67 2.31 7.80
C ARG A 128 -1.26 3.60 7.24
N MET A 129 -0.47 4.66 7.17
CA MET A 129 -0.90 5.94 6.58
C MET A 129 -1.44 5.75 5.15
N PHE A 130 -0.72 4.98 4.33
CA PHE A 130 -1.17 4.74 2.96
C PHE A 130 -2.31 3.73 2.84
N LEU A 131 -2.36 2.68 3.67
CA LEU A 131 -3.50 1.77 3.74
C LEU A 131 -4.78 2.53 4.09
N ASP A 132 -4.72 3.51 5.00
CA ASP A 132 -5.85 4.39 5.32
C ASP A 132 -6.34 5.18 4.11
N ALA A 133 -5.40 5.77 3.37
CA ALA A 133 -5.72 6.51 2.16
C ALA A 133 -6.32 5.64 1.06
N VAL A 134 -5.85 4.39 0.90
CA VAL A 134 -6.41 3.41 -0.03
C VAL A 134 -7.81 2.99 0.40
N TYR A 135 -8.00 2.68 1.69
CA TYR A 135 -9.29 2.27 2.25
C TYR A 135 -10.39 3.32 2.05
N ASN A 136 -10.01 4.60 2.06
CA ASN A 136 -10.90 5.71 1.74
C ASN A 136 -12.16 5.77 2.61
N GLY A 137 -12.02 5.51 3.91
CA GLY A 137 -13.17 5.42 4.82
C GLY A 137 -14.19 4.33 4.44
N GLY A 138 -13.76 3.31 3.69
CA GLY A 138 -14.59 2.19 3.26
C GLY A 138 -15.24 2.36 1.88
N GLU A 139 -15.10 3.50 1.23
CA GLU A 139 -15.69 3.73 -0.10
C GLU A 139 -15.13 2.78 -1.17
N ILE A 140 -13.88 2.31 -1.00
CA ILE A 140 -13.27 1.35 -1.93
C ILE A 140 -14.06 0.04 -1.99
N GLU A 141 -14.73 -0.39 -0.92
CA GLU A 141 -15.52 -1.63 -0.87
C GLU A 141 -16.79 -1.59 -1.74
N ASN A 142 -17.14 -0.43 -2.30
CA ASN A 142 -18.39 -0.23 -3.04
C ASN A 142 -18.19 -0.08 -4.56
N VAL A 143 -16.96 -0.19 -5.06
CA VAL A 143 -16.64 -0.01 -6.50
C VAL A 143 -17.32 -1.04 -7.40
N HIS A 144 -17.60 -2.24 -6.89
CA HIS A 144 -18.30 -3.30 -7.62
C HIS A 144 -19.69 -2.88 -8.12
N ARG A 145 -20.33 -1.89 -7.48
CA ARG A 145 -21.62 -1.33 -7.92
C ARG A 145 -21.53 -0.69 -9.31
N ASN A 146 -20.33 -0.30 -9.74
CA ASN A 146 -20.05 0.28 -11.05
C ASN A 146 -19.59 -0.76 -12.09
N PHE A 147 -19.47 -2.03 -11.72
CA PHE A 147 -19.04 -3.08 -12.65
C PHE A 147 -20.11 -3.32 -13.72
N PRO A 148 -19.77 -3.23 -15.01
CA PRO A 148 -20.75 -3.48 -16.06
C PRO A 148 -21.15 -4.96 -16.07
N PRO A 149 -22.43 -5.30 -16.35
CA PRO A 149 -22.90 -6.69 -16.32
C PRO A 149 -22.06 -7.64 -17.17
N ARG A 150 -21.55 -7.18 -18.32
CA ARG A 150 -20.67 -7.97 -19.19
C ARG A 150 -19.34 -8.34 -18.53
N PHE A 151 -18.77 -7.43 -17.74
CA PHE A 151 -17.55 -7.72 -16.98
C PHE A 151 -17.82 -8.80 -15.93
N VAL A 152 -18.92 -8.69 -15.19
CA VAL A 152 -19.31 -9.70 -14.19
C VAL A 152 -19.55 -11.07 -14.83
N VAL A 153 -20.21 -11.12 -15.99
CA VAL A 153 -20.37 -12.38 -16.75
C VAL A 153 -19.02 -12.96 -17.16
N TRP A 154 -18.12 -12.13 -17.69
CA TRP A 154 -16.78 -12.55 -18.08
C TRP A 154 -15.94 -13.08 -16.90
N LEU A 155 -16.06 -12.46 -15.70
CA LEU A 155 -15.41 -12.99 -14.49
C LEU A 155 -15.87 -14.42 -14.19
N LYS A 156 -17.17 -14.72 -14.35
CA LYS A 156 -17.76 -16.04 -14.07
C LYS A 156 -17.33 -17.14 -15.06
N GLU A 157 -16.75 -16.78 -16.20
CA GLU A 157 -16.17 -17.74 -17.15
C GLU A 157 -14.87 -18.38 -16.64
N HIS A 158 -14.31 -17.86 -15.54
CA HIS A 158 -13.06 -18.33 -14.94
C HIS A 158 -13.34 -19.30 -13.77
N ASP A 159 -12.43 -20.26 -13.62
CA ASP A 159 -12.51 -21.28 -12.59
C ASP A 159 -12.00 -20.78 -11.23
N GLN A 160 -10.92 -20.00 -11.26
CA GLN A 160 -10.27 -19.42 -10.08
C GLN A 160 -9.93 -17.96 -10.33
N LEU A 161 -10.16 -17.13 -9.31
CA LEU A 161 -9.86 -15.72 -9.33
C LEU A 161 -8.86 -15.40 -8.22
N PHE A 162 -7.75 -14.79 -8.59
CA PHE A 162 -6.74 -14.25 -7.70
C PHE A 162 -6.76 -12.73 -7.78
N THR A 163 -6.48 -12.05 -6.67
CA THR A 163 -6.34 -10.60 -6.67
C THR A 163 -5.19 -10.13 -5.79
N THR A 164 -4.55 -9.04 -6.21
CA THR A 164 -3.56 -8.30 -5.40
C THR A 164 -4.20 -7.12 -4.66
N ASN A 165 -5.51 -6.95 -4.74
CA ASN A 165 -6.24 -5.87 -4.09
C ASN A 165 -6.69 -6.27 -2.69
N TYR A 166 -6.79 -5.28 -1.81
CA TYR A 166 -7.27 -5.45 -0.43
C TYR A 166 -8.79 -5.44 -0.31
N ASP A 167 -9.47 -4.74 -1.22
CA ASP A 167 -10.93 -4.61 -1.19
C ASP A 167 -11.62 -5.92 -1.58
N SER A 168 -12.89 -6.05 -1.21
CA SER A 168 -13.69 -7.24 -1.54
C SER A 168 -14.70 -7.02 -2.67
N ASN A 169 -14.38 -6.17 -3.64
CA ASN A 169 -15.31 -5.89 -4.76
C ASN A 169 -15.52 -7.11 -5.65
N LEU A 170 -14.48 -7.93 -5.83
CA LEU A 170 -14.57 -9.14 -6.66
C LEU A 170 -15.40 -10.21 -5.94
N ASP A 171 -15.24 -10.36 -4.63
CA ASP A 171 -16.03 -11.26 -3.78
C ASP A 171 -17.52 -10.94 -3.85
N ALA A 172 -17.88 -9.66 -3.96
CA ALA A 172 -19.27 -9.24 -4.04
C ALA A 172 -19.98 -9.68 -5.33
N VAL A 173 -19.25 -9.97 -6.41
CA VAL A 173 -19.82 -10.27 -7.74
C VAL A 173 -19.45 -11.66 -8.27
N TYR A 174 -18.35 -12.22 -7.79
CA TYR A 174 -17.88 -13.54 -8.16
C TYR A 174 -18.54 -14.59 -7.25
N SER A 175 -19.13 -15.61 -7.87
CA SER A 175 -19.93 -16.61 -7.15
C SER A 175 -19.12 -17.76 -6.56
N LYS A 176 -17.78 -17.71 -6.67
CA LYS A 176 -16.84 -18.69 -6.12
C LYS A 176 -15.80 -17.93 -5.30
N ASP A 177 -14.83 -18.66 -4.75
CA ASP A 177 -13.78 -18.07 -3.91
C ASP A 177 -12.85 -17.14 -4.70
N VAL A 178 -12.52 -16.00 -4.09
CA VAL A 178 -11.49 -15.07 -4.53
C VAL A 178 -10.26 -15.21 -3.62
N PHE A 179 -9.09 -15.41 -4.21
CA PHE A 179 -7.83 -15.59 -3.49
C PHE A 179 -7.05 -14.28 -3.41
N HIS A 180 -6.98 -13.68 -2.22
CA HIS A 180 -6.27 -12.43 -1.97
C HIS A 180 -4.79 -12.67 -1.68
N LEU A 181 -3.92 -12.26 -2.60
CA LEU A 181 -2.48 -12.50 -2.54
C LEU A 181 -1.71 -11.52 -1.65
N HIS A 182 -2.27 -10.31 -1.44
CA HIS A 182 -1.63 -9.26 -0.64
C HIS A 182 -2.32 -9.03 0.72
N GLY A 183 -3.33 -9.83 1.05
CA GLY A 183 -4.23 -9.57 2.18
C GLY A 183 -5.55 -8.93 1.76
N SER A 184 -6.43 -8.69 2.74
CA SER A 184 -7.79 -8.18 2.54
C SER A 184 -8.17 -7.28 3.69
N PHE A 185 -8.83 -6.14 3.42
CA PHE A 185 -9.30 -5.21 4.47
C PHE A 185 -10.28 -5.83 5.47
N ARG A 186 -10.79 -7.03 5.18
CA ARG A 186 -11.70 -7.78 6.06
C ARG A 186 -10.99 -8.83 6.92
N ILE A 187 -9.69 -9.04 6.69
CA ILE A 187 -8.92 -10.11 7.32
C ILE A 187 -7.70 -9.47 8.00
N LEU A 188 -7.41 -9.90 9.24
CA LEU A 188 -6.19 -9.53 9.92
C LEU A 188 -5.01 -10.29 9.29
N SER A 189 -3.88 -9.63 9.11
CA SER A 189 -2.65 -10.35 8.76
C SER A 189 -2.27 -11.29 9.90
N GLU A 190 -1.53 -12.35 9.57
CA GLU A 190 -1.15 -13.38 10.55
C GLU A 190 -0.42 -12.80 11.76
N THR A 191 0.29 -11.68 11.59
CA THR A 191 0.96 -10.96 12.67
C THR A 191 -0.01 -10.49 13.75
N TYR A 192 -1.22 -10.06 13.37
CA TYR A 192 -2.19 -9.45 14.28
C TYR A 192 -3.36 -10.38 14.66
N ASP A 193 -3.57 -11.48 13.93
CA ASP A 193 -4.58 -12.48 14.28
C ASP A 193 -4.11 -13.32 15.48
N PRO A 194 -4.77 -13.26 16.65
CA PRO A 194 -4.37 -14.03 17.82
C PRO A 194 -4.49 -15.56 17.63
N ASN A 195 -5.26 -16.01 16.63
CA ASN A 195 -5.42 -17.42 16.32
C ASN A 195 -4.42 -17.92 15.27
N SER A 196 -3.62 -17.04 14.67
CA SER A 196 -2.65 -17.43 13.66
C SER A 196 -1.61 -18.40 14.22
N PHE A 197 -1.07 -19.27 13.37
CA PHE A 197 0.05 -20.14 13.77
C PHE A 197 1.21 -19.32 14.34
N ARG A 198 1.45 -18.12 13.79
CA ARG A 198 2.50 -17.21 14.24
C ARG A 198 2.32 -16.77 15.70
N ASN A 199 1.09 -16.46 16.11
CA ASN A 199 0.77 -16.00 17.47
C ASN A 199 0.51 -17.14 18.45
N GLN A 200 0.58 -18.39 17.99
CA GLN A 200 0.65 -19.57 18.86
C GLN A 200 2.09 -19.91 19.30
N LEU A 201 3.10 -19.22 18.75
CA LEU A 201 4.49 -19.33 19.18
C LEU A 201 4.70 -18.63 20.53
N LYS A 202 5.77 -19.01 21.26
CA LYS A 202 6.04 -18.50 22.62
C LYS A 202 6.57 -17.07 22.66
N ASP A 203 7.03 -16.54 21.53
CA ASP A 203 7.57 -15.19 21.44
C ASP A 203 6.48 -14.18 21.12
N ASP A 204 6.45 -13.08 21.86
CA ASP A 204 5.54 -11.96 21.60
C ASP A 204 6.20 -10.98 20.63
N LEU A 205 5.78 -11.02 19.36
CA LEU A 205 6.24 -10.05 18.36
C LEU A 205 5.52 -8.71 18.40
N LEU A 206 4.30 -8.69 18.96
CA LEU A 206 3.51 -7.46 18.98
C LEU A 206 4.07 -6.50 20.02
N ASP A 207 4.88 -6.98 20.96
CA ASP A 207 5.55 -6.18 22.00
C ASP A 207 4.55 -5.22 22.70
N GLY A 208 3.35 -5.72 22.97
CA GLY A 208 2.25 -4.96 23.57
C GLY A 208 1.43 -4.09 22.62
N GLU A 209 1.66 -4.13 21.31
CA GLU A 209 0.78 -3.52 20.31
C GLU A 209 -0.64 -4.11 20.41
N LYS A 210 -1.64 -3.22 20.47
CA LYS A 210 -3.04 -3.59 20.58
C LYS A 210 -3.77 -3.27 19.28
N VAL A 211 -4.39 -4.27 18.70
CA VAL A 211 -5.28 -4.11 17.54
C VAL A 211 -6.47 -3.24 17.93
N ASP A 212 -6.66 -2.15 17.20
CA ASP A 212 -7.83 -1.29 17.34
C ASP A 212 -8.98 -1.83 16.46
N PRO A 213 -10.09 -2.31 17.04
CA PRO A 213 -11.19 -2.89 16.29
C PRO A 213 -11.92 -1.90 15.38
N ASN A 214 -11.74 -0.58 15.58
CA ASN A 214 -12.33 0.43 14.69
C ASN A 214 -11.51 0.62 13.41
N TYR A 215 -10.28 0.10 13.37
CA TYR A 215 -9.32 0.31 12.29
C TYR A 215 -8.69 -1.01 11.81
N LEU A 216 -9.45 -2.11 11.85
CA LEU A 216 -8.98 -3.46 11.47
C LEU A 216 -8.28 -3.50 10.10
N TYR A 217 -8.75 -2.70 9.15
CA TYR A 217 -8.20 -2.59 7.80
C TYR A 217 -6.72 -2.12 7.76
N LEU A 218 -6.23 -1.46 8.82
CA LEU A 218 -4.82 -1.07 8.97
C LEU A 218 -3.90 -2.22 9.39
N TYR A 219 -4.50 -3.35 9.76
CA TYR A 219 -3.82 -4.57 10.20
C TYR A 219 -3.97 -5.71 9.19
N SER A 220 -4.35 -5.38 7.95
CA SER A 220 -4.73 -6.35 6.91
C SER A 220 -3.60 -6.79 5.97
N ASN A 221 -2.37 -6.37 6.25
CA ASN A 221 -1.18 -6.68 5.45
C ASN A 221 0.00 -7.03 6.35
#